data_AF-A0A843FZC8-F1
#
_entry.id   AF-A0A843FZC8-F1
#
_cell.length_a   1.000
_cell.length_b   1.000
_cell.length_c   1.000
_cell.angle_alpha   90.00
_cell.angle_beta   90.00
_cell.angle_gamma   90.00
#
_symmetry.space_group_name_H-M   'P 1'
#
loop_
_entity.id
_entity.type
_entity.pdbx_description
1 polymer ?
#
loop_
_entity_poly.entity_id
_entity_poly.type
_entity_poly.pdbx_seq_one_letter_code
_entity_poly.pdbx_strand_id
1 'polypeptide(L)' 'MPEYIININKRKINSVEVPKSAEVEVGDVLVLRLVNHGAPLHVSVSAVNARRFTIYLHENIYLKEEMEFKVPILSTAPT' A
#
# COMPACT_ATOMS: atom_id res chain seq x y z
N MET A 1 4.64 13.10 -5.60
CA MET A 1 4.04 11.80 -5.24
C MET A 1 5.13 10.84 -4.80
N PRO A 2 5.28 10.63 -3.49
CA PRO A 2 6.22 9.65 -2.96
C PRO A 2 5.72 8.23 -3.26
N GLU A 3 6.55 7.43 -3.93
CA GLU A 3 6.29 6.02 -4.23
C GLU A 3 7.03 5.11 -3.24
N TYR A 4 6.32 4.14 -2.67
CA TYR A 4 6.87 3.16 -1.73
C TYR A 4 6.71 1.74 -2.26
N ILE A 5 7.81 0.99 -2.30
CA ILE A 5 7.82 -0.38 -2.80
C ILE A 5 7.51 -1.36 -1.66
N ILE A 6 6.54 -2.23 -1.89
CA ILE A 6 6.20 -3.37 -1.02
C ILE A 6 6.54 -4.64 -1.78
N ASN A 7 7.51 -5.40 -1.27
CA ASN A 7 7.92 -6.67 -1.92
C ASN A 7 7.22 -7.84 -1.24
N ILE A 8 6.59 -8.70 -2.03
CA ILE A 8 5.88 -9.89 -1.58
C ILE A 8 6.59 -11.12 -2.14
N ASN A 9 6.69 -12.18 -1.34
CA ASN A 9 7.38 -13.42 -1.69
C ASN A 9 8.88 -13.31 -2.01
N LYS A 10 9.51 -12.16 -1.75
CA LYS A 10 10.91 -11.90 -2.11
C LYS A 10 11.92 -12.76 -1.33
N ARG A 11 11.71 -12.94 -0.03
CA ARG A 11 12.60 -13.76 0.82
C ARG A 11 12.11 -15.19 1.01
N LYS A 12 10.80 -15.36 1.20
CA LYS A 12 10.13 -16.65 1.48
C LYS A 12 8.69 -16.63 0.97
N ILE A 13 8.06 -17.81 0.84
CA ILE A 13 6.63 -17.92 0.55
C ILE A 13 5.83 -17.15 1.62
N ASN A 14 4.88 -16.34 1.17
CA ASN A 14 4.03 -15.42 1.94
C ASN A 14 4.80 -14.37 2.78
N SER A 15 6.07 -14.11 2.45
CA SER A 15 6.80 -12.99 3.08
C SER A 15 6.34 -11.65 2.52
N VAL A 16 6.30 -10.63 3.36
CA VAL A 16 6.01 -9.25 2.97
C VAL A 16 7.11 -8.35 3.54
N GLU A 17 7.76 -7.59 2.68
CA GLU A 17 8.76 -6.57 3.03
C GLU A 17 8.19 -5.19 2.72
N VAL A 18 7.96 -4.42 3.77
CA VAL A 18 7.42 -3.05 3.72
C VAL A 18 8.42 -2.06 4.31
N PRO A 19 8.42 -0.79 3.86
CA PRO A 19 9.11 0.27 4.58
C PRO A 19 8.49 0.46 5.98
N LYS A 20 9.29 0.92 6.95
CA LYS A 20 8.81 1.17 8.32
C LYS A 20 7.79 2.30 8.39
N SER A 21 7.94 3.29 7.53
CA SER A 21 7.09 4.46 7.42
C SER A 21 7.09 4.99 5.99
N ALA A 22 6.03 5.72 5.66
CA ALA A 22 5.90 6.49 4.44
C ALA A 22 5.55 7.92 4.83
N GLU A 23 6.19 8.88 4.19
CA GLU A 23 5.89 10.31 4.31
C GLU A 23 5.10 10.73 3.08
N VAL A 24 4.00 11.45 3.30
CA VAL A 24 3.12 11.93 2.24
C VAL A 24 2.50 13.25 2.71
N GLU A 25 2.36 14.18 1.78
CA GLU A 25 1.75 15.48 2.09
C GLU A 25 0.23 15.35 2.26
N VAL A 26 -0.33 16.19 3.12
CA VAL A 26 -1.77 16.31 3.31
C VAL A 26 -2.41 16.73 1.99
N GLY A 27 -3.42 15.99 1.54
CA GLY A 27 -4.08 16.22 0.25
C GLY A 27 -3.41 15.57 -0.97
N ASP A 28 -2.24 14.96 -0.82
CA ASP A 28 -1.59 14.19 -1.90
C ASP A 28 -2.09 12.73 -1.95
N VAL A 29 -1.53 11.94 -2.86
CA VAL A 29 -1.80 10.50 -3.00
C VAL A 29 -0.55 9.72 -2.62
N LEU A 30 -0.69 8.82 -1.63
CA LEU A 30 0.31 7.82 -1.31
C LEU A 30 0.26 6.71 -2.37
N VAL A 31 1.38 6.47 -3.05
CA VAL A 31 1.49 5.42 -4.07
C VAL A 31 2.29 4.25 -3.50
N LEU A 32 1.67 3.08 -3.42
CA LEU A 32 2.31 1.83 -3.01
C LEU A 32 2.51 0.94 -4.24
N ARG A 33 3.76 0.64 -4.60
CA ARG A 33 4.07 -0.32 -5.66
C ARG A 33 4.23 -1.70 -5.06
N LEU A 34 3.25 -2.57 -5.30
CA LEU A 34 3.26 -3.95 -4.85
C LEU A 34 4.00 -4.80 -5.88
N VAL A 35 5.04 -5.52 -5.47
CA VAL A 35 5.85 -6.37 -6.36
C VAL A 35 5.88 -7.78 -5.80
N ASN A 36 5.27 -8.73 -6.50
CA ASN A 36 5.26 -10.14 -6.18
C ASN A 36 6.42 -10.87 -6.88
N HIS A 37 7.22 -11.59 -6.10
CA HIS A 37 8.36 -12.38 -6.59
C HIS A 37 8.06 -13.89 -6.65
N GLY A 38 6.80 -14.28 -6.48
CA GLY A 38 6.36 -15.68 -6.45
C GLY A 38 5.20 -15.97 -7.40
N ALA A 39 4.46 -17.05 -7.10
CA ALA A 39 3.23 -17.37 -7.83
C ALA A 39 2.15 -16.30 -7.59
N PRO A 40 1.19 -16.11 -8.52
CA PRO A 40 0.09 -15.18 -8.34
C PRO A 40 -0.71 -15.45 -7.07
N LEU A 41 -1.14 -14.39 -6.38
CA LEU A 41 -1.85 -14.51 -5.10
C LEU A 41 -2.94 -13.45 -4.93
N HIS A 42 -3.83 -13.69 -3.97
CA HIS A 42 -4.73 -12.67 -3.44
C HIS A 42 -4.10 -11.99 -2.23
N VAL A 43 -4.16 -10.66 -2.21
CA VAL A 43 -3.65 -9.83 -1.12
C VAL A 43 -4.78 -8.98 -0.57
N SER A 44 -4.88 -8.91 0.75
CA SER A 44 -5.76 -7.98 1.44
C SER A 44 -4.97 -6.75 1.87
N VAL A 45 -5.39 -5.58 1.42
CA VAL A 45 -4.84 -4.30 1.85
C VAL A 45 -5.87 -3.63 2.75
N SER A 46 -5.45 -3.04 3.87
CA SER A 46 -6.34 -2.35 4.79
C SER A 46 -5.63 -1.20 5.49
N ALA A 47 -6.40 -0.16 5.80
CA ALA A 47 -5.93 1.03 6.50
C ALA A 47 -6.55 1.07 7.90
N VAL A 48 -5.80 0.60 8.89
CA VAL A 48 -6.25 0.50 10.29
C VAL A 48 -6.14 1.87 10.96
N ASN A 49 -7.22 2.31 11.65
CA ASN A 49 -7.29 3.61 12.33
C ASN A 49 -7.00 4.84 11.43
N ALA A 50 -7.18 4.69 10.11
CA ALA A 50 -6.76 5.68 9.13
C ALA A 50 -7.86 6.65 8.68
N ARG A 51 -9.09 6.54 9.21
CA ARG A 51 -10.26 7.35 8.80
C ARG A 51 -10.05 8.87 8.87
N ARG A 52 -9.16 9.33 9.76
CA ARG A 52 -8.81 10.77 9.88
C ARG A 52 -7.82 11.25 8.81
N PHE A 53 -7.21 10.33 8.06
CA PHE A 53 -6.16 10.60 7.07
C PHE A 53 -6.58 10.22 5.65
N THR A 54 -7.41 9.19 5.47
CA THR A 54 -7.86 8.72 4.14
C THR A 54 -9.28 8.17 4.19
N ILE A 55 -9.98 8.22 3.05
CA ILE A 55 -11.27 7.53 2.85
C ILE A 55 -11.10 6.02 2.57
N TYR A 56 -9.90 5.60 2.19
CA TYR A 56 -9.60 4.21 1.92
C TYR A 56 -9.63 3.39 3.22
N LEU A 57 -10.26 2.21 3.20
CA LEU A 57 -10.39 1.35 4.37
C LEU A 57 -9.86 -0.06 4.13
N HIS A 58 -10.31 -0.70 3.05
CA HIS A 58 -9.97 -2.10 2.77
C HIS A 58 -10.28 -2.46 1.32
N GLU A 59 -9.42 -3.29 0.73
CA GLU A 59 -9.62 -3.90 -0.58
C GLU A 59 -8.89 -5.24 -0.68
N ASN A 60 -9.46 -6.18 -1.44
CA ASN A 60 -8.80 -7.44 -1.81
C ASN A 60 -8.40 -7.37 -3.27
N ILE A 61 -7.12 -7.59 -3.55
CA ILE A 61 -6.54 -7.47 -4.89
C ILE A 61 -6.00 -8.83 -5.33
N TYR A 62 -6.09 -9.10 -6.63
CA TYR A 62 -5.36 -10.20 -7.26
C TYR A 62 -4.04 -9.66 -7.80
N LEU A 63 -2.92 -10.16 -7.29
CA LEU A 63 -1.57 -9.70 -7.63
C LEU A 63 -0.84 -10.81 -8.39
N LYS A 64 -0.57 -10.57 -9.67
CA LYS A 64 0.21 -11.49 -10.52
C LYS A 64 1.71 -11.20 -10.39
N GLU A 65 2.15 -10.04 -10.88
CA GLU A 65 3.55 -9.61 -10.90
C GLU A 65 3.70 -8.29 -10.15
N GLU A 66 3.12 -7.21 -10.66
CA GLU A 66 3.15 -5.91 -9.99
C GLU A 66 1.85 -5.13 -10.14
N MET A 67 1.63 -4.19 -9.23
CA MET A 67 0.47 -3.30 -9.21
C MET A 67 0.82 -2.00 -8.49
N GLU A 68 0.33 -0.88 -9.02
CA GLU A 68 0.25 0.38 -8.27
C GLU A 68 -1.05 0.42 -7.47
N PHE A 69 -0.92 0.67 -6.17
CA PHE A 69 -2.04 0.87 -5.26
C PHE A 69 -2.03 2.32 -4.75
N LYS A 70 -3.11 3.06 -5.03
CA LYS A 70 -3.19 4.51 -4.76
C LYS A 70 -4.10 4.78 -3.58
N VAL A 71 -3.55 5.40 -2.54
CA VAL A 71 -4.27 5.78 -1.32
C VAL A 71 -4.38 7.30 -1.25
N PRO A 72 -5.56 7.90 -1.49
CA PRO A 72 -5.72 9.34 -1.40
C PRO A 72 -5.65 9.81 0.06
N ILE A 73 -4.88 10.85 0.34
CA ILE A 73 -4.82 11.49 1.66
C ILE A 73 -5.76 12.68 1.67
N LEU A 74 -6.56 12.79 2.73
CA LEU A 74 -7.51 13.89 2.91
C LEU A 74 -6.75 15.21 3.02
N SER A 75 -7.22 16.25 2.33
CA SER A 75 -6.70 17.62 2.47
C SER A 75 -6.98 18.23 3.85
N THR A 76 -7.92 17.65 4.59
CA THR A 76 -8.25 18.02 5.98
C THR A 76 -7.57 17.12 7.01
N ALA A 77 -6.64 16.26 6.59
CA ALA A 77 -5.92 15.39 7.51
C ALA A 77 -5.09 16.23 8.51
N PRO A 78 -5.02 15.82 9.78
CA PRO A 78 -4.16 16.49 10.75
C PRO A 78 -2.68 16.23 10.42
N THR A 79 -1.87 17.28 10.43
CA THR A 79 -0.40 17.26 10.34
C THR A 79 0.25 16.81 11.64
#